data_AF-A0A1H9S9Y1-F1
#
_entry.id   AF-A0A1H9S9Y1-F1
#
_cell.length_a   1.000
_cell.length_b   1.000
_cell.length_c   1.000
_cell.angle_alpha   90.00
_cell.angle_beta   90.00
_cell.angle_gamma   90.00
#
_symmetry.space_group_name_H-M   'P 1'
#
loop_
_entity.id
_entity.type
_entity.pdbx_description
1 polymer ?
#
loop_
_entity_poly.entity_id
_entity_poly.type
_entity_poly.pdbx_seq_one_letter_code
_entity_poly.pdbx_strand_id
1 'polypeptide(L)'
;MSHWTVIVFDPGNRDPDAVEADLLESIRTGDDSLCRNPDDPRTWQESDGRVGWYLHGFSYEETIAQLTVPCRRALAMDVNDTSEAAVGYLYEWVDGAFLKVDTYADNEYGRACLDYFALKYGIQGERRV
;
A
#
# COMPACT_ATOMS: atom_id res chain seq x y z
N MET A 1 14.19 4.49 15.41
CA MET A 1 13.68 3.41 14.55
C MET A 1 12.71 4.05 13.59
N SER A 2 13.08 4.21 12.33
CA SER A 2 12.14 4.60 11.27
C SER A 2 11.55 3.32 10.69
N HIS A 3 10.22 3.31 10.67
CA HIS A 3 9.41 2.21 10.16
C HIS A 3 8.34 2.87 9.31
N TRP A 4 8.27 2.48 8.06
CA TRP A 4 7.37 3.12 7.12
C TRP A 4 6.73 2.07 6.22
N THR A 5 5.49 2.35 5.87
CA THR A 5 4.69 1.51 5.02
C THR A 5 4.35 2.28 3.76
N VAL A 6 4.51 1.65 2.61
CA VAL A 6 3.99 2.15 1.34
C VAL A 6 2.93 1.18 0.84
N ILE A 7 1.75 1.69 0.50
CA ILE A 7 0.69 0.91 -0.13
C ILE A 7 0.48 1.44 -1.55
N VAL A 8 0.52 0.54 -2.53
CA VAL A 8 0.27 0.84 -3.94
C VAL A 8 -0.97 0.08 -4.39
N PHE A 9 -1.98 0.81 -4.84
CA PHE A 9 -3.25 0.28 -5.34
C PHE A 9 -3.20 0.17 -6.87
N ASP A 10 -3.43 -1.03 -7.38
CA ASP A 10 -3.72 -1.29 -8.79
C ASP A 10 -5.22 -1.09 -9.04
N PRO A 11 -5.63 -0.04 -9.79
CA PRO A 11 -7.04 0.24 -10.04
C PRO A 11 -7.70 -0.83 -10.93
N GLY A 12 -6.93 -1.63 -11.67
CA GLY A 12 -7.44 -2.53 -12.69
C GLY A 12 -8.19 -1.79 -13.79
N ASN A 13 -9.51 -1.97 -13.84
CA ASN A 13 -10.38 -1.30 -14.81
C ASN A 13 -11.07 -0.04 -14.23
N ARG A 14 -10.82 0.30 -12.96
CA ARG A 14 -11.36 1.52 -12.36
C ARG A 14 -10.56 2.75 -12.78
N ASP A 15 -11.20 3.90 -12.69
CA ASP A 15 -10.55 5.20 -12.81
C ASP A 15 -9.61 5.44 -11.61
N PRO A 16 -8.32 5.73 -11.82
CA PRO A 16 -7.37 6.09 -10.77
C PRO A 16 -7.87 7.20 -9.83
N ASP A 17 -8.52 8.24 -10.38
CA ASP A 17 -9.03 9.36 -9.60
C ASP A 17 -10.13 8.91 -8.62
N ALA A 18 -10.96 7.95 -9.03
CA ALA A 18 -11.98 7.38 -8.16
C ALA A 18 -11.38 6.51 -7.06
N VAL A 19 -10.30 5.78 -7.36
CA VAL A 19 -9.57 4.98 -6.35
C VAL A 19 -8.89 5.89 -5.34
N GLU A 20 -8.26 6.99 -5.77
CA GLU A 20 -7.69 7.98 -4.86
C GLU A 20 -8.77 8.66 -4.01
N ALA A 21 -9.92 9.01 -4.58
CA ALA A 21 -11.04 9.57 -3.82
C ALA A 21 -11.54 8.62 -2.72
N ASP A 22 -11.74 7.33 -3.04
CA ASP A 22 -12.16 6.31 -2.09
C ASP A 22 -11.10 6.09 -0.98
N LEU A 23 -9.82 6.18 -1.33
CA LEU A 23 -8.70 6.12 -0.39
C LEU A 23 -8.74 7.32 0.57
N LEU A 24 -8.87 8.53 0.05
CA LEU A 24 -8.95 9.75 0.86
C LEU A 24 -10.17 9.74 1.78
N GLU A 25 -11.32 9.25 1.30
CA GLU A 25 -12.51 9.07 2.12
C GLU A 25 -12.29 8.01 3.21
N SER A 26 -11.69 6.87 2.89
CA SER A 26 -11.34 5.83 3.87
C SER A 26 -10.39 6.36 4.95
N ILE A 27 -9.41 7.19 4.57
CA ILE A 27 -8.47 7.83 5.51
C ILE A 27 -9.20 8.83 6.41
N ARG A 28 -10.10 9.64 5.86
CA ARG A 28 -10.83 10.68 6.61
C ARG A 28 -11.87 10.09 7.57
N THR A 29 -12.50 8.99 7.18
CA THR A 29 -13.62 8.38 7.93
C THR A 29 -13.20 7.21 8.80
N GLY A 30 -12.01 6.66 8.58
CA GLY A 30 -11.44 5.63 9.43
C GLY A 30 -10.95 6.18 10.77
N ASP A 31 -10.46 5.27 11.62
CA ASP A 31 -9.97 5.61 12.94
C ASP A 31 -8.69 6.47 12.87
N ASP A 32 -8.42 7.26 13.92
CA ASP A 32 -7.20 8.08 14.07
C ASP A 32 -5.91 7.23 13.98
N SER A 33 -6.07 5.90 14.08
CA SER A 33 -5.04 4.89 13.86
C SER A 33 -4.64 4.65 12.40
N LEU A 34 -5.30 5.25 11.40
CA LEU A 34 -4.96 5.08 9.99
C LEU A 34 -4.01 6.15 9.45
N CYS A 35 -4.05 7.37 9.97
CA CYS A 35 -3.18 8.44 9.51
C CYS A 35 -2.93 9.46 10.62
N ARG A 36 -1.66 9.82 10.85
CA ARG A 36 -1.30 10.85 11.84
C ARG A 36 -1.85 12.24 11.46
N ASN A 37 -2.08 12.47 10.17
CA ASN A 37 -2.63 13.71 9.66
C ASN A 37 -3.56 13.43 8.48
N PRO A 38 -4.85 13.16 8.73
CA PRO A 38 -5.82 12.86 7.67
C PRO A 38 -6.09 14.05 6.73
N ASP A 39 -5.67 15.27 7.09
CA ASP A 39 -5.76 16.46 6.23
C ASP A 39 -4.56 16.63 5.28
N ASP A 40 -3.48 15.87 5.49
CA ASP A 40 -2.32 15.79 4.59
C ASP A 40 -1.89 14.32 4.42
N PRO A 41 -2.76 13.48 3.85
CA PRO A 41 -2.40 12.10 3.55
C PRO A 41 -1.40 12.13 2.40
N ARG A 42 -0.22 11.54 2.60
CA ARG A 42 0.83 11.47 1.58
C ARG A 42 0.47 10.48 0.48
N THR A 43 -0.54 10.81 -0.33
CA THR A 43 -0.94 10.06 -1.52
C THR A 43 -0.30 10.64 -2.78
N TRP A 44 -0.25 9.83 -3.83
CA TRP A 44 0.14 10.27 -5.16
C TRP A 44 -0.44 9.31 -6.21
N GLN A 45 -0.42 9.74 -7.47
CA GLN A 45 -0.68 8.87 -8.60
C GLN A 45 0.57 8.66 -9.44
N GLU A 46 0.77 7.43 -9.89
CA GLU A 46 1.81 7.06 -10.85
C GLU A 46 1.35 7.32 -12.28
N SER A 47 2.30 7.47 -13.20
CA SER A 47 2.00 7.72 -14.62
C SER A 47 1.23 6.59 -15.32
N ASP A 48 1.21 5.39 -14.75
CA ASP A 48 0.46 4.22 -15.23
C ASP A 48 -0.91 4.06 -14.53
N GLY A 49 -1.34 5.05 -13.75
CA GLY A 49 -2.65 5.09 -13.10
C GLY A 49 -2.71 4.43 -11.72
N ARG A 50 -1.61 3.90 -11.19
CA ARG A 50 -1.61 3.37 -9.82
C ARG A 50 -1.67 4.48 -8.79
N VAL A 51 -2.31 4.21 -7.66
CA VAL A 51 -2.42 5.16 -6.55
C VAL A 51 -1.51 4.70 -5.42
N GLY A 52 -0.63 5.58 -4.94
CA GLY A 52 0.28 5.31 -3.84
C GLY A 52 -0.14 6.03 -2.56
N TRP A 53 0.21 5.44 -1.42
CA TRP A 53 0.02 6.02 -0.10
C TRP A 53 1.18 5.71 0.82
N TYR A 54 1.77 6.75 1.42
CA TYR A 54 2.89 6.65 2.35
C TYR A 54 2.42 6.84 3.80
N LEU A 55 2.77 5.89 4.64
CA LEU A 55 2.40 5.78 6.06
C LEU A 55 3.65 5.68 6.93
N HIS A 56 3.64 6.33 8.10
CA HIS A 56 4.77 6.26 9.03
C HIS A 56 4.32 5.77 10.42
N GLY A 57 4.87 4.63 10.85
CA GLY A 57 4.65 4.08 12.19
C GLY A 57 3.27 3.47 12.45
N PHE A 58 2.62 2.89 11.43
CA PHE A 58 1.35 2.18 11.55
C PHE A 58 1.48 0.71 11.16
N SER A 59 0.67 -0.15 11.78
CA SER A 59 0.59 -1.57 11.44
C SER A 59 -0.18 -1.75 10.13
N TYR A 60 0.51 -2.16 9.07
CA TYR A 60 -0.09 -2.28 7.74
C TYR A 60 -1.28 -3.28 7.69
N GLU A 61 -1.27 -4.36 8.50
CA GLU A 61 -2.38 -5.33 8.54
C GLU A 61 -3.65 -4.70 9.12
N GLU A 62 -3.51 -3.91 10.18
CA GLU A 62 -4.64 -3.20 10.78
C GLU A 62 -5.12 -2.06 9.88
N THR A 63 -4.18 -1.37 9.22
CA THR A 63 -4.50 -0.30 8.29
C THR A 63 -5.30 -0.83 7.09
N ILE A 64 -4.81 -1.85 6.40
CA ILE A 64 -5.44 -2.35 5.17
C ILE A 64 -6.80 -3.00 5.41
N ALA A 65 -7.00 -3.62 6.58
CA ALA A 65 -8.26 -4.24 6.96
C ALA A 65 -9.41 -3.22 7.18
N GLN A 66 -9.08 -1.95 7.43
CA GLN A 66 -10.04 -0.87 7.63
C GLN A 66 -10.34 -0.08 6.36
N LEU A 67 -9.54 -0.27 5.30
CA LEU A 67 -9.70 0.47 4.05
C LEU A 67 -10.91 -0.02 3.26
N THR A 68 -11.71 0.93 2.78
CA THR A 68 -12.82 0.67 1.86
C THR A 68 -12.48 1.27 0.50
N VAL A 69 -11.50 0.65 -0.17
CA VAL A 69 -10.96 1.13 -1.46
C VAL A 69 -11.13 0.03 -2.51
N PRO A 70 -12.28 -0.04 -3.19
CA PRO A 70 -12.46 -1.05 -4.22
C PRO A 70 -11.43 -0.86 -5.34
N CYS A 71 -10.54 -1.81 -5.52
CA CYS A 71 -9.55 -1.80 -6.59
C CYS A 71 -9.32 -3.23 -7.06
N ARG A 72 -8.37 -3.47 -7.97
CA ARG A 72 -8.02 -4.85 -8.31
C ARG A 72 -7.19 -5.47 -7.20
N ARG A 73 -6.11 -4.78 -6.83
CA ARG A 73 -5.08 -5.26 -5.89
C ARG A 73 -4.49 -4.11 -5.10
N ALA A 74 -3.97 -4.42 -3.93
CA ALA A 74 -3.11 -3.53 -3.17
C ALA A 74 -1.81 -4.26 -2.79
N LEU A 75 -0.68 -3.61 -3.03
CA LEU A 75 0.63 -4.05 -2.57
C LEU A 75 1.03 -3.19 -1.39
N ALA A 76 1.05 -3.76 -0.19
CA ALA A 76 1.59 -3.10 0.99
C ALA A 76 3.04 -3.55 1.19
N MET A 77 3.95 -2.61 1.38
CA MET A 77 5.32 -2.88 1.77
C MET A 77 5.59 -2.23 3.11
N ASP A 78 6.07 -3.04 4.02
CA ASP A 78 6.53 -2.61 5.32
C ASP A 78 8.06 -2.64 5.35
N VAL A 79 8.69 -1.52 5.68
CA VAL A 79 10.15 -1.38 5.65
C VAL A 79 10.66 -0.90 7.01
N ASN A 80 11.62 -1.66 7.53
CA ASN A 80 12.34 -1.34 8.74
C ASN A 80 13.78 -0.96 8.39
N ASP A 81 14.06 0.35 8.40
CA ASP A 81 15.39 0.87 8.09
C ASP A 81 16.45 0.43 9.10
N THR A 82 16.05 0.06 10.32
CA THR A 82 16.99 -0.32 11.39
C THR A 82 17.52 -1.74 11.20
N SER A 83 16.71 -2.63 10.64
CA SER A 83 17.08 -4.03 10.39
C SER A 83 17.35 -4.32 8.92
N GLU A 84 17.37 -3.29 8.06
CA GLU A 84 17.55 -3.41 6.61
C GLU A 84 16.55 -4.39 5.95
N ALA A 85 15.39 -4.58 6.59
CA ALA A 85 14.45 -5.63 6.23
C ALA A 85 13.16 -5.03 5.70
N ALA A 86 12.51 -5.79 4.83
CA ALA A 86 11.18 -5.44 4.37
C ALA A 86 10.32 -6.68 4.17
N VAL A 87 9.02 -6.47 4.32
CA VAL A 87 8.04 -7.48 3.97
C VAL A 87 6.97 -6.86 3.09
N GLY A 88 6.74 -7.46 1.93
CA GLY A 88 5.67 -7.10 1.03
C GLY A 88 4.50 -8.08 1.14
N TYR A 89 3.31 -7.54 0.97
CA TYR A 89 2.04 -8.25 1.07
C TYR A 89 1.15 -7.84 -0.09
N LEU A 90 0.65 -8.81 -0.83
CA LEU A 90 -0.31 -8.59 -1.89
C LEU A 90 -1.71 -8.90 -1.38
N TYR A 91 -2.63 -8.00 -1.66
CA TYR A 91 -4.05 -8.14 -1.36
C TYR A 91 -4.88 -8.05 -2.63
N GLU A 92 -5.99 -8.77 -2.67
CA GLU A 92 -7.04 -8.62 -3.68
C GLU A 92 -8.30 -8.11 -3.02
N TRP A 93 -9.02 -7.22 -3.71
CA TRP A 93 -10.32 -6.76 -3.25
C TRP A 93 -11.40 -7.78 -3.64
N VAL A 94 -12.05 -8.37 -2.64
CA VAL A 94 -13.09 -9.39 -2.81
C VAL A 94 -14.23 -9.08 -1.86
N ASP A 95 -15.45 -9.00 -2.40
CA ASP A 95 -16.69 -8.86 -1.62
C ASP A 95 -16.68 -7.75 -0.55
N GLY A 96 -16.02 -6.62 -0.84
CA GLY A 96 -16.00 -5.46 0.05
C GLY A 96 -14.80 -5.40 1.02
N ALA A 97 -13.80 -6.27 0.87
CA ALA A 97 -12.63 -6.27 1.73
C ALA A 97 -11.33 -6.66 1.00
N PHE A 98 -10.19 -6.27 1.55
CA PHE A 98 -8.88 -6.74 1.13
C PHE A 98 -8.55 -8.11 1.73
N LEU A 99 -8.33 -9.10 0.87
CA LEU A 99 -7.87 -10.43 1.25
C LEU A 99 -6.40 -10.60 0.87
N LYS A 100 -5.57 -10.99 1.84
CA LYS A 100 -4.15 -11.28 1.60
C LYS A 100 -4.01 -12.52 0.72
N VAL A 101 -3.34 -12.38 -0.42
CA VAL A 101 -3.16 -13.45 -1.41
C VAL A 101 -1.71 -13.90 -1.56
N ASP A 102 -0.74 -13.06 -1.19
CA ASP A 102 0.68 -13.44 -1.22
C ASP A 102 1.51 -12.61 -0.23
N THR A 103 2.67 -13.13 0.14
CA THR A 103 3.66 -12.44 0.99
C THR A 103 5.07 -12.80 0.57
N TYR A 104 5.97 -11.83 0.64
CA TYR A 104 7.40 -12.04 0.42
C TYR A 104 8.17 -11.19 1.43
N ALA A 105 9.09 -11.82 2.14
CA ALA A 105 9.95 -11.18 3.12
C ALA A 105 11.40 -11.34 2.68
N ASP A 106 12.17 -10.27 2.76
CA ASP A 106 13.60 -10.31 2.48
C ASP A 106 14.40 -9.33 3.35
N ASN A 107 15.66 -9.65 3.56
CA ASN A 107 16.60 -8.86 4.35
C ASN A 107 17.37 -7.84 3.50
N GLU A 108 16.82 -7.40 2.35
CA GLU A 108 17.45 -6.45 1.43
C GLU A 108 16.55 -5.23 1.13
N TYR A 109 16.24 -4.43 2.15
CA TYR A 109 15.67 -3.07 2.01
C TYR A 109 14.44 -2.95 1.08
N GLY A 110 13.59 -3.97 0.98
CA GLY A 110 12.36 -3.94 0.19
C GLY A 110 12.54 -3.98 -1.32
N ARG A 111 13.76 -3.87 -1.85
CA ARG A 111 13.99 -3.93 -3.29
C ARG A 111 13.68 -5.30 -3.85
N ALA A 112 14.15 -6.36 -3.18
CA ALA A 112 13.82 -7.72 -3.58
C ALA A 112 12.31 -8.01 -3.47
N CYS A 113 11.61 -7.38 -2.52
CA CYS A 113 10.14 -7.44 -2.44
C CYS A 113 9.50 -6.80 -3.68
N LEU A 114 9.90 -5.58 -4.03
CA LEU A 114 9.40 -4.90 -5.23
C LEU A 114 9.68 -5.71 -6.49
N ASP A 115 10.90 -6.22 -6.65
CA ASP A 115 11.30 -7.01 -7.81
C ASP A 115 10.51 -8.33 -7.89
N TYR A 116 10.25 -8.98 -6.74
CA TYR A 116 9.41 -10.18 -6.67
C TYR A 116 7.97 -9.90 -7.13
N PHE A 117 7.32 -8.87 -6.59
CA PHE A 117 5.94 -8.55 -6.96
C PHE A 117 5.82 -8.00 -8.39
N ALA A 118 6.83 -7.27 -8.85
CA ALA A 118 6.93 -6.83 -10.25
C ALA A 118 7.06 -8.03 -11.20
N LEU A 119 7.95 -8.98 -10.92
CA LEU A 119 8.15 -10.16 -11.76
C LEU A 119 6.94 -11.10 -11.76
N LYS A 120 6.35 -11.36 -10.58
CA LYS A 120 5.29 -12.35 -10.41
C LYS A 120 3.91 -11.82 -10.78
N TYR A 121 3.65 -10.53 -10.56
CA TYR A 121 2.31 -9.94 -10.73
C TYR A 121 2.28 -8.73 -11.68
N GLY A 122 3.42 -8.30 -12.21
CA GLY A 122 3.51 -7.13 -13.09
C GLY A 122 3.37 -5.79 -12.36
N ILE A 123 3.50 -5.76 -11.03
CA ILE A 123 3.28 -4.56 -10.21
C ILE A 123 4.64 -3.89 -9.93
N GLN A 124 4.95 -2.79 -10.61
CA GLN A 124 6.25 -2.10 -10.48
C GLN A 124 6.23 -0.98 -9.43
N GLY A 125 6.51 -1.22 -8.16
CA GLY A 125 6.64 -0.09 -7.20
C GLY A 125 7.93 0.71 -7.43
N GLU A 126 7.85 2.04 -7.37
CA GLU A 126 9.06 2.88 -7.31
C GLU A 126 9.57 2.99 -5.87
N ARG A 127 10.89 2.83 -5.68
CA ARG A 127 11.54 3.13 -4.40
C ARG A 127 11.64 4.64 -4.25
N ARG A 128 10.76 5.27 -3.47
CA ARG A 128 10.95 6.65 -3.01
C ARG A 128 11.77 6.62 -1.72
N VAL A 129 13.03 7.07 -1.81
CA VAL A 129 13.98 7.22 -0.70
C VAL A 129 13.87 8.62 -0.11
#